data_AF-G2HGP7-F1
#
_entry.id   AF-G2HGP7-F1
#
_cell.length_a   1.000
_cell.length_b   1.000
_cell.length_c   1.000
_cell.angle_alpha   90.00
_cell.angle_beta   90.00
_cell.angle_gamma   90.00
#
_symmetry.space_group_name_H-M   'P 1'
#
loop_
_entity.id
_entity.type
_entity.pdbx_description
1 polymer ?
#
loop_
_entity_poly.entity_id
_entity_poly.type
_entity_poly.pdbx_seq_one_letter_code
_entity_poly.pdbx_strand_id
1 'polypeptide(L)'
;MAPGVARGPTPYWRLRLGGAALLLLLIPVAAAQEPPGAACSQNTNKTCEECLKNISCLWCNANKACLDYPVTSVLPPASLCKLSSARWGVCWVNFEALIITMSVVGGTLLLGIVICCCCCCRRKRSRKPDRSEEKAMREREERRIRQEERRAEMKTRHDEIRKKYGLFKEENPYARFENN
;
A
#
# COMPACT_ATOMS: atom_id res chain seq x y z
N MET A 1 36.73 26.06 -1.21
CA MET A 1 35.66 25.52 -2.08
C MET A 1 35.02 24.33 -1.38
N ALA A 2 33.72 24.39 -1.12
CA ALA A 2 32.95 23.30 -0.51
C ALA A 2 32.56 22.25 -1.56
N PRO A 3 32.60 20.94 -1.27
CA PRO A 3 31.94 19.95 -2.10
C PRO A 3 30.47 19.84 -1.73
N GLY A 4 29.59 20.16 -2.68
CA GLY A 4 28.15 20.05 -2.55
C GLY A 4 27.69 18.59 -2.42
N VAL A 5 26.98 18.31 -1.34
CA VAL A 5 26.29 17.03 -1.10
C VAL A 5 25.05 16.97 -1.99
N ALA A 6 25.07 16.13 -3.02
CA ALA A 6 23.91 15.83 -3.84
C ALA A 6 22.90 15.00 -3.01
N ARG A 7 21.86 15.65 -2.49
CA ARG A 7 20.66 14.97 -1.97
C ARG A 7 19.85 14.47 -3.16
N GLY A 8 19.94 13.17 -3.46
CA GLY A 8 19.01 12.50 -4.35
C GLY A 8 17.57 12.56 -3.81
N PRO A 9 16.54 12.49 -4.67
CA PRO A 9 15.15 12.47 -4.23
C PRO A 9 14.88 11.16 -3.50
N THR A 10 14.56 11.25 -2.22
CA THR A 10 14.11 10.13 -1.41
C THR A 10 12.78 9.60 -1.97
N PRO A 11 12.68 8.29 -2.29
CA PRO A 11 11.39 7.72 -2.66
C PRO A 11 10.52 7.66 -1.40
N TYR A 12 9.57 8.58 -1.30
CA TYR A 12 8.50 8.66 -0.29
C TYR A 12 7.48 7.51 -0.46
N TRP A 13 7.96 6.28 -0.58
CA TRP A 13 7.16 5.05 -0.66
C TRP A 13 7.66 4.06 0.39
N ARG A 14 7.73 4.51 1.64
CA ARG A 14 7.51 3.64 2.78
C ARG A 14 6.13 3.94 3.34
N LEU A 15 5.09 3.61 2.58
CA LEU A 15 3.80 3.31 3.20
C LEU A 15 4.00 1.97 3.89
N ARG A 16 4.52 2.05 5.12
CA ARG A 16 4.75 0.91 5.98
C ARG A 16 3.44 0.14 6.12
N LEU A 17 3.52 -1.17 5.92
CA LEU A 17 2.57 -2.18 6.40
C LEU A 17 2.10 -1.99 7.86
N GLY A 18 2.72 -1.09 8.64
CA GLY A 18 2.30 -0.74 10.00
C GLY A 18 1.03 0.12 10.10
N GLY A 19 0.54 0.73 9.02
CA GLY A 19 -0.72 1.50 9.06
C GLY A 19 -1.97 0.62 9.21
N ALA A 20 -1.98 -0.56 8.57
CA ALA A 20 -3.06 -1.53 8.69
C ALA A 20 -3.08 -2.21 10.07
N ALA A 21 -1.91 -2.45 10.66
CA ALA A 21 -1.78 -3.00 12.01
C ALA A 21 -2.24 -2.02 13.11
N LEU A 22 -2.03 -0.72 12.92
CA LEU A 22 -2.48 0.30 13.87
C LEU A 22 -4.01 0.52 13.80
N LEU A 23 -4.62 0.33 12.62
CA LEU A 23 -6.07 0.41 12.45
C LEU A 23 -6.81 -0.81 13.05
N LEU A 24 -6.17 -1.99 13.05
CA LEU A 24 -6.69 -3.21 13.67
C LEU A 24 -6.69 -3.17 15.21
N LEU A 25 -5.90 -2.28 15.83
CA LEU A 25 -5.87 -2.10 17.29
C LEU A 25 -6.98 -1.18 17.83
N LEU A 26 -7.73 -0.51 16.95
CA LEU A 26 -8.83 0.40 17.33
C LEU A 26 -10.23 -0.17 17.05
N ILE A 27 -10.32 -1.41 16.56
CA ILE A 27 -11.60 -2.11 16.49
C ILE A 27 -11.85 -2.73 17.87
N PRO A 28 -12.81 -2.24 18.68
CA PRO A 28 -13.39 -3.10 19.69
C PRO A 28 -14.10 -4.23 18.93
N VAL A 29 -13.44 -5.39 18.80
CA VAL A 29 -14.10 -6.62 18.35
C VAL A 29 -14.98 -7.06 19.52
N ALA A 30 -16.14 -6.42 19.63
CA ALA A 30 -17.24 -6.92 20.42
C ALA A 30 -18.27 -7.52 19.44
N ALA A 31 -17.88 -8.61 18.78
CA ALA A 31 -18.85 -9.55 18.24
C ALA A 31 -19.35 -10.41 19.41
N ALA A 32 -20.08 -9.80 20.33
CA ALA A 32 -20.83 -10.54 21.34
C ALA A 32 -22.11 -11.04 20.66
N GLN A 33 -22.06 -12.25 20.10
CA GLN A 33 -23.27 -13.01 19.85
C GLN A 33 -23.78 -13.50 21.21
N GLU A 34 -24.58 -12.67 21.88
CA GLU A 34 -25.30 -13.07 23.08
C GLU A 34 -26.70 -13.62 22.75
N PRO A 35 -27.18 -14.58 23.55
CA PRO A 35 -28.33 -15.41 23.23
C PRO A 35 -29.64 -14.61 23.18
N PRO A 36 -30.61 -15.02 22.32
CA PRO A 36 -31.93 -14.41 22.27
C PRO A 36 -32.71 -14.85 23.52
N GLY A 37 -32.70 -14.05 24.58
CA GLY A 37 -33.27 -14.50 25.86
C GLY A 37 -33.99 -13.45 26.71
N ALA A 38 -33.81 -12.15 26.45
CA ALA A 38 -34.53 -11.10 27.17
C ALA A 38 -35.11 -10.11 26.18
N ALA A 39 -36.44 -9.96 26.17
CA ALA A 39 -37.10 -8.92 25.40
C ALA A 39 -36.56 -7.55 25.86
N CYS A 40 -35.94 -6.80 24.93
CA CYS A 40 -35.38 -5.47 25.23
C CYS A 40 -36.41 -4.51 25.85
N SER A 41 -37.69 -4.73 25.56
CA SER A 41 -38.83 -3.98 26.10
C SER A 41 -38.91 -3.95 27.63
N GLN A 42 -38.33 -4.91 28.36
CA GLN A 42 -38.32 -4.92 29.82
C GLN A 42 -37.52 -3.77 30.44
N ASN A 43 -36.59 -3.17 29.69
CA ASN A 43 -35.78 -2.04 30.14
C ASN A 43 -36.31 -0.68 29.62
N THR A 44 -37.55 -0.65 29.11
CA THR A 44 -38.26 0.60 28.78
C THR A 44 -38.39 1.46 30.05
N ASN A 45 -38.21 2.77 29.93
CA ASN A 45 -38.19 3.74 31.03
C ASN A 45 -37.02 3.63 32.03
N LYS A 46 -35.99 2.82 31.75
CA LYS A 46 -34.75 2.80 32.55
C LYS A 46 -33.70 3.76 31.99
N THR A 47 -32.42 3.49 32.26
CA THR A 47 -31.30 4.21 31.66
C THR A 47 -30.83 3.55 30.37
N CYS A 48 -30.16 4.35 29.56
CA CYS A 48 -29.62 3.97 28.28
C CYS A 48 -28.54 2.88 28.42
N GLU A 49 -27.73 2.94 29.47
CA GLU A 49 -26.67 1.96 29.75
C GLU A 49 -27.28 0.59 30.09
N GLU A 50 -28.43 0.56 30.77
CA GLU A 50 -29.09 -0.69 31.15
C GLU A 50 -29.80 -1.35 29.96
N CYS A 51 -30.36 -0.55 29.05
CA CYS A 51 -30.92 -1.03 27.78
C CYS A 51 -29.82 -1.59 26.85
N LEU A 52 -28.69 -0.88 26.74
CA LEU A 52 -27.62 -1.20 25.79
C LEU A 52 -26.62 -2.25 26.31
N LYS A 53 -26.92 -2.94 27.42
CA LYS A 53 -26.14 -4.11 27.85
C LYS A 53 -26.13 -5.21 26.77
N ASN A 54 -27.26 -5.37 26.08
CA ASN A 54 -27.38 -6.29 24.96
C ASN A 54 -27.19 -5.53 23.64
N ILE A 55 -26.31 -6.04 22.77
CA ILE A 55 -26.02 -5.41 21.47
C ILE A 55 -27.20 -5.49 20.48
N SER A 56 -28.16 -6.39 20.76
CA SER A 56 -29.39 -6.56 19.99
C SER A 56 -30.47 -5.52 20.33
N CYS A 57 -30.29 -4.72 21.38
CA CYS A 57 -31.25 -3.69 21.79
C CYS A 57 -30.92 -2.32 21.17
N LEU A 58 -31.96 -1.53 20.93
CA LEU A 58 -31.92 -0.14 20.50
C LEU A 58 -32.55 0.74 21.59
N TRP A 59 -31.87 1.84 21.94
CA TRP A 59 -32.42 2.84 22.85
C TRP A 59 -32.89 4.09 22.09
N CYS A 60 -34.11 4.53 22.37
CA CYS A 60 -34.64 5.80 21.86
C CYS A 60 -34.69 6.84 22.97
N ASN A 61 -33.92 7.92 22.85
CA ASN A 61 -33.90 8.96 23.88
C ASN A 61 -35.18 9.83 23.90
N ALA A 62 -35.87 9.96 22.75
CA ALA A 62 -37.08 10.78 22.65
C ALA A 62 -38.24 10.18 23.46
N ASN A 63 -38.47 8.87 23.33
CA ASN A 63 -39.59 8.17 23.99
C ASN A 63 -39.16 7.36 25.23
N LYS A 64 -37.88 7.41 25.62
CA LYS A 64 -37.28 6.59 26.71
C LYS A 64 -37.60 5.10 26.58
N ALA A 65 -37.66 4.61 25.34
CA ALA A 65 -38.04 3.24 25.03
C ALA A 65 -36.82 2.39 24.66
N CYS A 66 -36.81 1.15 25.16
CA CYS A 66 -35.84 0.12 24.80
C CYS A 66 -36.56 -0.90 23.91
N LEU A 67 -36.08 -1.09 22.69
CA LEU A 67 -36.73 -1.91 21.67
C LEU A 67 -35.71 -2.89 21.09
N ASP A 68 -36.16 -4.02 20.58
CA ASP A 68 -35.28 -4.92 19.83
C ASP A 68 -34.89 -4.25 18.50
N TYR A 69 -33.60 -4.23 18.18
CA TYR A 69 -33.12 -3.70 16.92
C TYR A 69 -33.52 -4.66 15.78
N PRO A 70 -34.35 -4.23 14.81
CA PRO A 70 -34.78 -5.11 13.73
C PRO A 70 -33.62 -5.34 12.76
N VAL A 71 -32.91 -6.47 12.90
CA VAL A 71 -31.84 -6.88 11.97
C VAL A 71 -32.32 -7.10 10.53
N THR A 72 -33.63 -7.24 10.33
CA THR A 72 -34.26 -7.36 9.00
C THR A 72 -34.31 -6.03 8.25
N SER A 73 -34.24 -4.90 8.96
CA SER A 73 -34.32 -3.55 8.40
C SER A 73 -33.03 -2.80 8.66
N VAL A 74 -32.22 -2.60 7.62
CA VAL A 74 -30.87 -1.97 7.72
C VAL A 74 -30.90 -0.63 8.46
N LEU A 75 -32.00 0.11 8.35
CA LEU A 75 -32.28 1.30 9.17
C LEU A 75 -33.61 1.11 9.93
N PRO A 76 -33.66 1.43 11.23
CA PRO A 76 -34.93 1.50 11.94
C PRO A 76 -35.79 2.61 11.31
N PRO A 77 -37.08 2.37 11.04
CA PRO A 77 -37.95 3.36 10.43
C PRO A 77 -38.10 4.59 11.34
N ALA A 78 -38.08 5.78 10.73
CA ALA A 78 -38.15 7.06 11.44
C ALA A 78 -39.42 7.25 12.28
N SER A 79 -40.45 6.41 12.05
CA SER A 79 -41.68 6.37 12.85
C SER A 79 -41.47 5.81 14.26
N LEU A 80 -40.47 4.95 14.48
CA LEU A 80 -40.18 4.37 15.80
C LEU A 80 -39.29 5.31 16.63
N CYS A 81 -38.26 5.87 16.02
CA CYS A 81 -37.39 6.87 16.65
C CYS A 81 -36.67 7.68 15.58
N LYS A 82 -36.40 8.96 15.87
CA LYS A 82 -35.59 9.79 14.97
C LYS A 82 -34.13 9.31 15.00
N LEU A 83 -33.49 9.25 13.83
CA LEU A 83 -32.12 8.72 13.68
C LEU A 83 -31.10 9.44 14.59
N SER A 84 -31.33 10.72 14.89
CA SER A 84 -30.47 11.54 15.76
C SER A 84 -30.61 11.22 17.25
N SER A 85 -31.72 10.62 17.68
CA SER A 85 -32.00 10.28 19.09
C SER A 85 -31.96 8.77 19.38
N ALA A 86 -31.77 7.96 18.34
CA ALA A 86 -31.54 6.53 18.41
C ALA A 86 -30.07 6.23 18.76
N ARG A 87 -29.85 5.28 19.66
CA ARG A 87 -28.54 4.84 20.15
C ARG A 87 -28.44 3.33 20.10
N TRP A 88 -27.29 2.82 19.69
CA TRP A 88 -27.02 1.40 19.51
C TRP A 88 -25.60 1.06 19.99
N GLY A 89 -25.48 0.01 20.80
CA GLY A 89 -24.23 -0.47 21.40
C GLY A 89 -23.61 0.46 22.46
N VAL A 90 -23.65 1.78 22.26
CA VAL A 90 -23.10 2.80 23.16
C VAL A 90 -24.08 3.95 23.36
N CYS A 91 -24.09 4.54 24.56
CA CYS A 91 -25.06 5.60 24.87
C CYS A 91 -24.60 7.01 24.43
N TRP A 92 -23.30 7.24 24.30
CA TRP A 92 -22.79 8.58 24.01
C TRP A 92 -22.76 8.92 22.51
N VAL A 93 -22.85 7.92 21.62
CA VAL A 93 -22.87 8.12 20.15
C VAL A 93 -24.27 7.87 19.60
N ASN A 94 -24.75 8.79 18.76
CA ASN A 94 -26.01 8.62 18.04
C ASN A 94 -25.83 7.72 16.81
N PHE A 95 -26.89 7.04 16.41
CA PHE A 95 -26.89 6.14 15.24
C PHE A 95 -26.47 6.87 13.96
N GLU A 96 -26.91 8.12 13.78
CA GLU A 96 -26.49 8.99 12.68
C GLU A 96 -24.95 9.17 12.63
N ALA A 97 -24.32 9.44 13.77
CA ALA A 97 -22.87 9.60 13.84
C ALA A 97 -22.12 8.27 13.59
N LEU A 98 -22.68 7.13 14.00
CA LEU A 98 -22.11 5.82 13.70
C LEU A 98 -22.10 5.54 12.19
N ILE A 99 -23.20 5.83 11.49
CA ILE A 99 -23.27 5.64 10.03
C ILE A 99 -22.28 6.56 9.32
N ILE A 100 -22.21 7.83 9.70
CA ILE A 100 -21.30 8.80 9.09
C ILE A 100 -19.84 8.35 9.26
N THR A 101 -19.45 7.92 10.47
CA THR A 101 -18.07 7.48 10.73
C THR A 101 -17.71 6.23 9.94
N MET A 102 -18.58 5.22 9.88
CA MET A 102 -18.37 4.03 9.04
C MET A 102 -18.28 4.38 7.55
N SER A 103 -19.10 5.31 7.09
CA SER A 103 -19.08 5.79 5.70
C SER A 103 -17.79 6.52 5.37
N VAL A 104 -17.29 7.37 6.26
CA VAL A 104 -16.02 8.11 6.06
C VAL A 104 -14.82 7.17 6.10
N VAL A 105 -14.77 6.23 7.06
CA VAL A 105 -13.69 5.24 7.15
C VAL A 105 -13.69 4.32 5.92
N GLY A 106 -14.86 3.77 5.55
CA GLY A 106 -14.99 2.96 4.35
C GLY A 106 -14.65 3.74 3.08
N GLY A 107 -15.17 4.97 2.95
CA GLY A 107 -14.94 5.83 1.79
C GLY A 107 -13.47 6.24 1.63
N THR A 108 -12.79 6.61 2.72
CA THR A 108 -11.35 6.95 2.68
C THR A 108 -10.48 5.74 2.37
N LEU A 109 -10.83 4.56 2.88
CA LEU A 109 -10.12 3.32 2.56
C LEU A 109 -10.29 2.95 1.09
N LEU A 110 -11.53 2.98 0.57
CA LEU A 110 -11.81 2.71 -0.84
C LEU A 110 -11.14 3.74 -1.76
N LEU A 111 -11.24 5.03 -1.44
CA LEU A 111 -10.57 6.09 -2.21
C LEU A 111 -9.05 5.91 -2.18
N GLY A 112 -8.47 5.57 -1.02
CA GLY A 112 -7.05 5.26 -0.88
C GLY A 112 -6.63 4.08 -1.77
N ILE A 113 -7.43 3.01 -1.82
CA ILE A 113 -7.18 1.86 -2.70
C ILE A 113 -7.29 2.26 -4.16
N VAL A 114 -8.32 3.00 -4.56
CA VAL A 114 -8.51 3.45 -5.95
C VAL A 114 -7.34 4.33 -6.40
N ILE A 115 -6.96 5.32 -5.59
CA ILE A 115 -5.82 6.19 -5.89
C ILE A 115 -4.52 5.37 -5.94
N CYS A 116 -4.31 4.44 -5.00
CA CYS A 116 -3.16 3.54 -5.01
C CYS A 116 -3.15 2.68 -6.28
N CYS A 117 -4.22 1.98 -6.61
CA CYS A 117 -4.30 1.13 -7.80
C CYS A 117 -4.17 1.95 -9.10
N CYS A 118 -4.81 3.12 -9.20
CA CYS A 118 -4.78 3.96 -10.39
C CYS A 118 -3.42 4.67 -10.58
N CYS A 119 -2.79 5.17 -9.52
CA CYS A 119 -1.50 5.89 -9.62
C CYS A 119 -0.31 4.93 -9.60
N CYS A 120 -0.34 3.88 -8.78
CA CYS A 120 0.78 2.95 -8.61
C CYS A 120 0.84 1.91 -9.73
N CYS A 121 -0.31 1.36 -10.16
CA CYS A 121 -0.33 0.32 -11.20
C CYS A 121 -0.30 0.89 -12.62
N ARG A 122 -0.88 2.08 -12.89
CA ARG A 122 -0.73 2.72 -14.21
C ARG A 122 0.68 3.23 -14.45
N ARG A 123 1.34 3.79 -13.43
CA ARG A 123 2.73 4.27 -13.55
C ARG A 123 3.74 3.12 -13.63
N LYS A 124 3.45 1.95 -13.06
CA LYS A 124 4.21 0.71 -13.33
C LYS A 124 3.96 0.15 -14.74
N ARG A 125 2.75 0.28 -15.29
CA ARG A 125 2.45 -0.17 -16.66
C ARG A 125 3.02 0.73 -17.75
N SER A 126 3.15 2.03 -17.50
CA SER A 126 3.90 2.95 -18.39
C SER A 126 5.41 2.79 -18.26
N ARG A 127 5.87 2.28 -17.11
CA ARG A 127 7.27 1.90 -16.86
C ARG A 127 7.50 0.42 -17.19
N LYS A 128 6.95 -0.06 -18.31
CA LYS A 128 7.47 -1.27 -18.95
C LYS A 128 8.78 -0.89 -19.64
N PRO A 129 9.96 -1.30 -19.14
CA PRO A 129 11.24 -0.96 -19.72
C PRO A 129 11.63 -1.94 -20.84
N ASP A 130 10.68 -2.41 -21.66
CA ASP A 130 10.93 -3.68 -22.37
C ASP A 130 11.27 -3.54 -23.85
N ARG A 131 10.81 -2.48 -24.54
CA ARG A 131 11.05 -2.36 -25.99
C ARG A 131 12.03 -1.26 -26.40
N SER A 132 12.05 -0.14 -25.68
CA SER A 132 12.98 0.96 -25.96
C SER A 132 14.34 0.74 -25.31
N GLU A 133 14.37 0.22 -24.07
CA GLU A 133 15.62 -0.02 -23.35
C GLU A 133 16.37 -1.24 -23.93
N GLU A 134 15.66 -2.29 -24.35
CA GLU A 134 16.26 -3.44 -25.04
C GLU A 134 16.93 -3.01 -26.36
N LYS A 135 16.25 -2.18 -27.17
CA LYS A 135 16.83 -1.59 -28.39
C LYS A 135 18.05 -0.72 -28.08
N ALA A 136 17.97 0.11 -27.04
CA ALA A 136 19.10 0.95 -26.63
C ALA A 136 20.30 0.13 -26.13
N MET A 137 20.06 -1.04 -25.50
CA MET A 137 21.11 -1.96 -25.08
C MET A 137 21.79 -2.60 -26.29
N ARG A 138 21.01 -3.11 -27.26
CA ARG A 138 21.54 -3.69 -28.51
C ARG A 138 22.39 -2.68 -29.30
N GLU A 139 21.91 -1.44 -29.45
CA GLU A 139 22.69 -0.40 -30.14
C GLU A 139 24.01 -0.06 -29.42
N ARG A 140 24.02 -0.06 -28.08
CA ARG A 140 25.24 0.18 -27.29
C ARG A 140 26.23 -0.97 -27.44
N GLU A 141 25.73 -2.20 -27.46
CA GLU A 141 26.54 -3.39 -27.66
C GLU A 141 27.14 -3.42 -29.06
N GLU A 142 26.36 -3.15 -30.12
CA GLU A 142 26.88 -3.01 -31.48
C GLU A 142 27.96 -1.94 -31.60
N ARG A 143 27.80 -0.79 -30.93
CA ARG A 143 28.82 0.27 -30.91
C ARG A 143 30.09 -0.17 -30.21
N ARG A 144 29.97 -0.95 -29.12
CA ARG A 144 31.12 -1.51 -28.40
C ARG A 144 31.86 -2.52 -29.27
N ILE A 145 31.15 -3.45 -29.89
CA ILE A 145 31.72 -4.46 -30.79
C ILE A 145 32.48 -3.77 -31.94
N ARG A 146 31.89 -2.78 -32.61
CA ARG A 146 32.57 -2.04 -33.69
C ARG A 146 33.81 -1.27 -33.22
N GLN A 147 33.83 -0.80 -31.97
CA GLN A 147 35.01 -0.15 -31.39
C GLN A 147 36.11 -1.16 -31.05
N GLU A 148 35.73 -2.32 -30.51
CA GLU A 148 36.63 -3.41 -30.17
C GLU A 148 37.24 -4.03 -31.43
N GLU A 149 36.45 -4.21 -32.48
CA GLU A 149 36.90 -4.68 -33.80
C GLU A 149 37.97 -3.75 -34.38
N ARG A 150 37.71 -2.42 -34.42
CA ARG A 150 38.72 -1.44 -34.87
C ARG A 150 39.99 -1.46 -34.03
N ARG A 151 39.86 -1.66 -32.70
CA ARG A 151 41.02 -1.75 -31.80
C ARG A 151 41.81 -3.03 -32.03
N ALA A 152 41.14 -4.15 -32.28
CA ALA A 152 41.79 -5.43 -32.58
C ALA A 152 42.47 -5.38 -33.96
N GLU A 153 41.82 -4.78 -34.96
CA GLU A 153 42.42 -4.57 -36.28
C GLU A 153 43.67 -3.69 -36.21
N MET A 154 43.62 -2.56 -35.51
CA MET A 154 44.82 -1.72 -35.34
C MET A 154 45.95 -2.45 -34.60
N LYS A 155 45.62 -3.24 -33.56
CA LYS A 155 46.62 -4.04 -32.82
C LYS A 155 47.26 -5.11 -33.70
N THR A 156 46.46 -5.86 -34.45
CA THR A 156 46.97 -6.90 -35.36
C THR A 156 47.85 -6.30 -36.45
N ARG A 157 47.45 -5.18 -37.06
CA ARG A 157 48.29 -4.43 -38.02
C ARG A 157 49.60 -3.96 -37.41
N HIS A 158 49.57 -3.41 -36.19
CA HIS A 158 50.78 -3.00 -35.48
C HIS A 158 51.70 -4.19 -35.15
N ASP A 159 51.13 -5.32 -34.73
CA ASP A 159 51.89 -6.52 -34.38
C ASP A 159 52.49 -7.18 -35.64
N GLU A 160 51.77 -7.20 -36.76
CA GLU A 160 52.29 -7.63 -38.07
C GLU A 160 53.48 -6.77 -38.53
N ILE A 161 53.39 -5.45 -38.41
CA ILE A 161 54.51 -4.53 -38.70
C ILE A 161 55.69 -4.83 -37.77
N ARG A 162 55.44 -4.98 -36.47
CA ARG A 162 56.49 -5.29 -35.48
C ARG A 162 57.22 -6.59 -35.82
N LYS A 163 56.49 -7.62 -36.28
CA LYS A 163 57.07 -8.90 -36.77
C LYS A 163 57.89 -8.71 -38.04
N LYS A 164 57.36 -7.97 -39.03
CA LYS A 164 58.02 -7.74 -40.32
C LYS A 164 59.40 -7.08 -40.19
N TYR A 165 59.56 -6.17 -39.23
CA TYR A 165 60.82 -5.45 -38.99
C TYR A 165 61.68 -6.05 -37.88
N GLY A 166 61.41 -7.30 -37.45
CA GLY A 166 62.23 -8.01 -36.45
C GLY A 166 62.19 -7.37 -35.05
N LEU A 167 61.20 -6.51 -34.78
CA LEU A 167 61.01 -5.84 -33.49
C LEU A 167 60.12 -6.67 -32.55
N PHE A 168 59.81 -7.91 -32.92
CA PHE A 168 59.31 -8.92 -32.00
C PHE A 168 60.53 -9.50 -31.27
N LYS A 169 60.84 -8.95 -30.10
CA LYS A 169 61.69 -9.68 -29.14
C LYS A 169 60.98 -11.02 -28.85
N GLU A 170 61.71 -12.12 -28.93
CA GLU A 170 61.34 -13.39 -28.30
C GLU A 170 60.65 -13.13 -26.95
N GLU A 171 59.61 -13.91 -26.67
CA GLU A 171 58.80 -13.85 -25.45
C GLU A 171 59.65 -13.43 -24.24
N ASN A 172 59.28 -12.32 -23.59
CA ASN A 172 60.01 -11.80 -22.45
C ASN A 172 60.10 -12.91 -21.37
N PRO A 173 61.31 -13.45 -21.06
CA PRO A 173 61.48 -14.62 -20.18
C PRO A 173 60.94 -14.44 -18.75
N TYR A 174 60.58 -13.21 -18.37
CA TYR A 174 60.07 -12.86 -17.05
C TYR A 174 58.55 -13.06 -16.86
N ALA A 175 57.77 -13.28 -17.92
CA ALA A 175 56.31 -13.45 -17.80
C ALA A 175 55.88 -14.76 -17.08
N ARG A 176 56.82 -15.69 -16.87
CA ARG A 176 56.57 -16.99 -16.21
C ARG A 176 56.46 -16.90 -14.68
N PHE A 177 56.89 -15.79 -14.07
CA PHE A 177 57.01 -15.67 -12.60
C PHE A 177 55.86 -14.93 -11.92
N GLU A 178 54.90 -14.35 -12.65
CA GLU A 178 53.77 -13.57 -12.06
C GLU A 178 52.52 -14.41 -11.72
N ASN A 179 52.53 -15.72 -11.97
CA ASN A 179 51.41 -16.64 -11.69
C ASN A 179 51.67 -17.58 -10.50
N ASN A 180 52.23 -17.07 -9.40
CA ASN A 180 52.32 -17.79 -8.12
C ASN A 180 52.08 -16.87 -6.93
#